data_AF-A0A5C6K7P0-F1
#
_entry.id   AF-A0A5C6K7P0-F1
#
_cell.length_a   1.000
_cell.length_b   1.000
_cell.length_c   1.000
_cell.angle_alpha   90.00
_cell.angle_beta   90.00
_cell.angle_gamma   90.00
#
_symmetry.space_group_name_H-M   'P 1'
#
loop_
_entity.id
_entity.type
_entity.pdbx_description
1 polymer ?
#
loop_
_entity_poly.entity_id
_entity_poly.type
_entity_poly.pdbx_seq_one_letter_code
_entity_poly.pdbx_strand_id
1 'polypeptide(L)'
;TINRFRNRVKNEINEVFTQTVLLLSSKGFISLNVEYIDGTKIESKANKYTFVWRKTVERNRERLMKKIHILLGQIDNVIAQENSSESNEEIEFTPAMLTEMAGELRQALEQVPEPSTKEEKTALKKKRKQLKELEEHRDKLQEYDNRLDTLQDRNSYSKTDNDATFMRMKEDAMR
;
A
#
# COMPACT_ATOMS: atom_id res chain seq x y z
N THR A 1 5.49 -9.15 34.50
CA THR A 1 6.13 -9.15 33.16
C THR A 1 7.32 -10.08 33.15
N ILE A 2 7.58 -10.78 32.04
CA ILE A 2 8.74 -11.67 31.84
C ILE A 2 10.06 -11.00 32.24
N ASN A 3 10.22 -9.70 31.96
CA ASN A 3 11.43 -8.96 32.32
C ASN A 3 11.70 -8.91 33.84
N ARG A 4 10.63 -8.80 34.65
CA ARG A 4 10.73 -8.79 36.12
C ARG A 4 11.11 -10.15 36.68
N PHE A 5 10.65 -11.23 36.06
CA PHE A 5 11.04 -12.59 36.42
C PHE A 5 12.52 -12.83 36.11
N ARG A 6 12.97 -12.51 34.90
CA ARG A 6 14.38 -12.66 34.47
C ARG A 6 15.36 -11.93 35.39
N ASN A 7 15.02 -10.72 35.82
CA ASN A 7 15.86 -9.95 36.74
C ASN A 7 15.92 -10.55 38.15
N ARG A 8 14.86 -11.23 38.59
CA ARG A 8 14.80 -11.84 39.93
C ARG A 8 15.62 -13.14 40.00
N VAL A 9 15.64 -13.92 38.92
CA VAL A 9 16.30 -15.25 38.88
C VAL A 9 17.56 -15.26 38.02
N LYS A 10 18.23 -14.11 37.89
CA LYS A 10 19.37 -13.95 36.97
C LYS A 10 20.51 -14.91 37.28
N ASN A 11 20.78 -15.14 38.56
CA ASN A 11 21.90 -15.96 39.00
C ASN A 11 21.61 -17.44 38.77
N GLU A 12 20.40 -17.87 39.11
CA GLU A 12 19.91 -19.24 38.97
C GLU A 12 19.83 -19.64 37.50
N ILE A 13 19.37 -18.74 36.62
CA ILE A 13 19.39 -18.97 35.17
C ILE A 13 20.81 -19.16 34.65
N ASN A 14 21.75 -18.32 35.09
CA ASN A 14 23.15 -18.45 34.68
C ASN A 14 23.75 -19.78 35.16
N GLU A 15 23.48 -20.17 36.41
CA GLU A 15 23.99 -21.41 36.97
C GLU A 15 23.48 -22.65 36.21
N VAL A 16 22.16 -22.73 35.96
CA VAL A 16 21.55 -23.83 35.20
C VAL A 16 22.06 -23.84 33.76
N PHE A 17 22.21 -22.66 33.14
CA PHE A 17 22.76 -22.54 31.80
C PHE A 17 24.20 -23.07 31.74
N THR A 18 25.06 -22.67 32.68
CA THR A 18 26.45 -23.15 32.74
C THR A 18 26.51 -24.66 32.93
N GLN A 19 25.70 -25.23 33.84
CA GLN A 19 25.65 -26.68 34.04
C GLN A 19 25.22 -27.42 32.76
N THR A 20 24.22 -26.89 32.05
CA THR A 20 23.73 -27.46 30.79
C THR A 20 24.81 -27.43 29.70
N VAL A 21 25.51 -26.31 29.55
CA VAL A 21 26.60 -26.14 28.58
C VAL A 21 27.76 -27.10 28.88
N LEU A 22 28.19 -27.18 30.15
CA LEU A 22 29.25 -28.11 30.56
C LEU A 22 28.86 -29.57 30.32
N LEU A 23 27.61 -29.94 30.64
CA LEU A 23 27.09 -31.29 30.39
C LEU A 23 27.14 -31.63 28.89
N LEU A 24 26.61 -30.75 28.03
CA LEU A 24 26.59 -30.96 26.59
C LEU A 24 28.00 -31.02 26.00
N SER A 25 28.93 -30.21 26.51
CA SER A 25 30.33 -30.25 26.10
C SER A 25 31.00 -31.56 26.51
N SER A 26 30.82 -32.01 27.75
CA SER A 26 31.37 -33.30 28.22
C SER A 26 30.85 -34.52 27.43
N LYS A 27 29.64 -34.42 26.89
CA LYS A 27 29.02 -35.45 26.05
C LYS A 27 29.38 -35.35 24.57
N GLY A 28 30.16 -34.33 24.19
CA GLY A 28 30.60 -34.10 22.82
C GLY A 28 29.53 -33.55 21.87
N PHE A 29 28.40 -33.06 22.40
CA PHE A 29 27.33 -32.47 21.58
C PHE A 29 27.64 -31.03 21.14
N ILE A 30 28.48 -30.32 21.89
CA ILE A 30 28.89 -28.95 21.58
C ILE A 30 30.39 -28.76 21.79
N SER A 31 31.00 -27.87 21.02
CA SER A 31 32.40 -27.44 21.17
C SER A 31 32.44 -26.07 21.85
N LEU A 32 33.25 -25.92 22.90
CA LEU A 32 33.49 -24.63 23.57
C LEU A 32 34.52 -23.77 22.81
N ASN A 33 35.21 -24.33 21.82
CA ASN A 33 36.24 -23.64 21.03
C ASN A 33 35.67 -22.90 19.82
N VAL A 34 34.43 -23.19 19.44
CA VAL A 34 33.78 -22.64 18.25
C VAL A 34 32.49 -21.97 18.67
N GLU A 35 32.43 -20.65 18.53
CA GLU A 35 31.22 -19.88 18.77
C GLU A 35 30.40 -19.84 17.48
N TYR A 36 29.21 -20.43 17.50
CA TYR A 36 28.25 -20.33 16.41
C TYR A 36 27.26 -19.21 16.73
N ILE A 37 27.48 -18.04 16.16
CA ILE A 37 26.50 -16.95 16.16
C ILE A 37 25.59 -17.17 14.96
N ASP A 38 24.61 -18.06 15.11
CA ASP A 38 23.53 -18.16 14.12
C ASP A 38 22.39 -17.21 14.53
N GLY A 39 22.03 -16.31 13.62
CA GLY A 39 21.01 -15.30 13.85
C GLY A 39 19.62 -15.93 13.78
N THR A 40 19.20 -16.68 14.80
CA THR A 40 17.84 -17.23 14.84
C THR A 40 16.83 -16.08 14.89
N LYS A 41 16.12 -15.86 13.78
CA LYS A 41 15.10 -14.81 13.63
C LYS A 41 13.78 -15.28 14.23
N ILE A 42 13.45 -14.81 15.43
CA ILE A 42 12.11 -15.00 16.00
C ILE A 42 11.19 -13.94 15.38
N GLU A 43 10.58 -14.27 14.24
CA GLU A 43 9.50 -13.46 13.68
C GLU A 43 8.22 -13.73 14.48
N SER A 44 7.59 -12.68 14.99
CA SER A 44 6.18 -12.79 15.39
C SER A 44 5.36 -13.17 14.15
N LYS A 45 4.18 -13.79 14.30
CA LYS A 45 3.26 -14.05 13.19
C LYS A 45 2.67 -12.73 12.67
N ALA A 46 3.53 -11.90 12.08
CA ALA A 46 3.25 -10.64 11.45
C ALA A 46 3.26 -10.88 9.93
N ASN A 47 2.30 -10.28 9.24
CA ASN A 47 2.14 -10.46 7.80
C ASN A 47 3.45 -10.13 7.06
N LYS A 48 3.95 -11.05 6.22
CA LYS A 48 5.29 -10.92 5.63
C LYS A 48 5.46 -9.67 4.77
N TYR A 49 4.37 -9.09 4.27
CA TYR A 49 4.34 -7.94 3.34
C TYR A 49 3.73 -6.68 3.97
N THR A 50 4.35 -6.20 5.05
CA THR A 50 3.91 -4.99 5.77
C THR A 50 4.49 -3.69 5.25
N PHE A 51 5.44 -3.72 4.31
CA PHE A 51 6.08 -2.50 3.81
C PHE A 51 5.37 -1.91 2.58
N VAL A 52 5.36 -0.59 2.52
CA VAL A 52 4.99 0.21 1.35
C VAL A 52 6.28 0.67 0.67
N TRP A 53 6.29 0.65 -0.66
CA TRP A 53 7.48 0.91 -1.48
C TRP A 53 7.23 2.07 -2.43
N ARG A 54 8.12 3.06 -2.45
CA ARG A 54 8.03 4.25 -3.32
C ARG A 54 7.78 3.89 -4.79
N LYS A 55 8.66 3.08 -5.38
CA LYS A 55 8.55 2.67 -6.80
C LYS A 55 7.24 1.99 -7.15
N THR A 56 6.64 1.27 -6.18
CA THR A 56 5.35 0.61 -6.38
C THR A 56 4.21 1.62 -6.32
N VAL A 57 4.28 2.59 -5.40
CA VAL A 57 3.32 3.68 -5.30
C VAL A 57 3.35 4.54 -6.56
N GLU A 58 4.52 5.01 -6.99
CA GLU A 58 4.70 5.83 -8.20
C GLU A 58 4.14 5.14 -9.45
N ARG A 59 4.58 3.91 -9.72
CA ARG A 59 4.10 3.12 -10.88
C ARG A 59 2.59 2.92 -10.85
N ASN A 60 2.01 2.66 -9.69
CA ASN A 60 0.57 2.45 -9.58
C ASN A 60 -0.21 3.76 -9.69
N ARG A 61 0.35 4.88 -9.22
CA ARG A 61 -0.20 6.23 -9.39
C ARG A 61 -0.21 6.62 -10.86
N GLU A 62 0.88 6.43 -11.60
CA GLU A 62 0.94 6.65 -13.05
C GLU A 62 -0.11 5.82 -13.81
N ARG A 63 -0.24 4.53 -13.47
CA ARG A 63 -1.28 3.66 -14.06
C ARG A 63 -2.69 4.14 -13.74
N LEU A 64 -2.91 4.68 -12.54
CA LEU A 64 -4.19 5.27 -12.17
C LEU A 64 -4.47 6.53 -12.98
N MET A 65 -3.48 7.41 -13.16
CA MET A 65 -3.63 8.60 -14.01
C MET A 65 -4.05 8.23 -15.43
N LYS A 66 -3.42 7.22 -16.04
CA LYS A 66 -3.83 6.74 -17.37
C LYS A 66 -5.28 6.25 -17.41
N LYS A 67 -5.75 5.59 -16.35
CA LYS A 67 -7.16 5.15 -16.25
C LYS A 67 -8.11 6.33 -16.12
N ILE A 68 -7.74 7.35 -15.34
CA ILE A 68 -8.52 8.58 -15.19
C ILE A 68 -8.66 9.27 -16.56
N HIS A 69 -7.56 9.42 -17.31
CA HIS A 69 -7.60 10.00 -18.67
C HIS A 69 -8.55 9.21 -19.60
N ILE A 70 -8.48 7.87 -19.58
CA ILE A 70 -9.38 7.02 -20.38
C ILE A 70 -10.83 7.19 -19.94
N LEU A 71 -11.10 7.23 -18.63
CA LEU A 71 -12.46 7.35 -18.09
C LEU A 71 -13.08 8.70 -18.43
N LEU A 72 -12.32 9.79 -18.23
CA LEU A 72 -12.75 11.14 -18.62
C LEU A 72 -12.94 11.23 -20.14
N GLY A 73 -12.02 10.66 -20.92
CA GLY A 73 -12.22 10.50 -22.36
C GLY A 73 -13.51 9.74 -22.72
N GLN A 74 -13.94 8.74 -21.95
CA GLN A 74 -15.22 8.05 -22.18
C GLN A 74 -16.45 8.85 -21.74
N ILE A 75 -16.28 9.77 -20.80
CA ILE A 75 -17.31 10.71 -20.36
C ILE A 75 -17.44 11.82 -21.41
N ASP A 76 -16.32 12.34 -21.90
CA ASP A 76 -16.22 13.43 -22.88
C ASP A 76 -16.39 12.98 -24.33
N ASN A 77 -16.18 11.71 -24.69
CA ASN A 77 -16.59 11.16 -25.99
C ASN A 77 -18.12 11.06 -26.12
N VAL A 78 -18.88 11.46 -25.09
CA VAL A 78 -20.30 11.80 -25.21
C VAL A 78 -20.50 13.24 -25.71
N ILE A 79 -19.47 14.09 -25.63
CA ILE A 79 -19.44 15.51 -25.99
C ILE A 79 -18.67 15.78 -27.30
N ALA A 80 -17.63 14.99 -27.62
CA ALA A 80 -16.74 15.25 -28.78
C ALA A 80 -16.84 14.18 -29.88
N GLN A 81 -17.93 14.21 -30.66
CA GLN A 81 -17.90 13.68 -32.04
C GLN A 81 -17.29 14.69 -33.04
N GLU A 82 -16.67 15.78 -32.58
CA GLU A 82 -16.38 16.91 -33.48
C GLU A 82 -15.06 17.67 -33.30
N ASN A 83 -14.13 17.33 -32.41
CA ASN A 83 -12.84 18.04 -32.38
C ASN A 83 -11.63 17.12 -32.18
N SER A 84 -11.01 16.81 -33.33
CA SER A 84 -9.64 16.32 -33.44
C SER A 84 -8.66 17.34 -32.87
N SER A 85 -8.10 17.05 -31.70
CA SER A 85 -6.77 17.55 -31.34
C SER A 85 -6.23 16.71 -30.19
N GLU A 86 -5.28 15.85 -30.55
CA GLU A 86 -4.34 15.21 -29.63
C GLU A 86 -3.51 16.30 -28.94
N SER A 87 -4.03 16.88 -27.86
CA SER A 87 -3.17 17.59 -26.91
C SER A 87 -2.52 16.55 -26.01
N ASN A 88 -1.32 16.11 -26.37
CA ASN A 88 -0.39 15.39 -25.49
C ASN A 88 0.16 16.31 -24.39
N GLU A 89 -0.71 17.08 -23.73
CA GLU A 89 -0.37 17.68 -22.46
C GLU A 89 -0.68 16.61 -21.40
N GLU A 90 0.34 16.17 -20.67
CA GLU A 90 0.17 15.34 -19.49
C GLU A 90 -0.52 16.20 -18.42
N ILE A 91 -1.83 16.40 -18.57
CA ILE A 91 -2.64 17.11 -17.58
C ILE A 91 -2.64 16.23 -16.33
N GLU A 92 -1.88 16.67 -15.33
CA GLU A 92 -1.85 15.98 -14.04
C GLU A 92 -3.12 16.34 -13.27
N PHE A 93 -4.00 15.36 -13.07
CA PHE A 93 -5.21 15.56 -12.28
C PHE A 93 -4.88 15.57 -10.79
N THR A 94 -5.45 16.51 -10.05
CA THR A 94 -5.41 16.48 -8.59
C THR A 94 -6.68 15.86 -8.02
N PRO A 95 -6.66 15.28 -6.80
CA PRO A 95 -7.87 14.80 -6.15
C PRO A 95 -8.97 15.88 -6.03
N ALA A 96 -8.59 17.16 -5.88
CA ALA A 96 -9.52 18.28 -5.83
C ALA A 96 -10.25 18.50 -7.16
N MET A 97 -9.51 18.48 -8.28
CA MET A 97 -10.09 18.58 -9.62
C MET A 97 -11.06 17.43 -9.91
N LEU A 98 -10.72 16.21 -9.49
CA LEU A 98 -11.63 15.06 -9.63
C LEU A 98 -12.89 15.20 -8.78
N THR A 99 -12.80 15.83 -7.60
CA THR A 99 -13.97 16.14 -6.77
C THR A 99 -14.90 17.13 -7.45
N GLU A 100 -14.35 18.18 -8.08
CA GLU A 100 -15.13 19.16 -8.83
C GLU A 100 -15.84 18.50 -10.02
N MET A 101 -15.11 17.79 -10.88
CA MET A 101 -15.67 17.07 -12.03
C MET A 101 -16.74 16.04 -11.63
N ALA A 102 -16.52 15.30 -10.54
CA ALA A 102 -17.52 14.36 -10.02
C ALA A 102 -18.78 15.09 -9.50
N GLY A 103 -18.62 16.28 -8.92
CA GLY A 103 -19.72 17.15 -8.51
C GLY A 103 -20.57 17.61 -9.69
N GLU A 104 -19.93 18.11 -10.74
CA GLU A 104 -20.61 18.53 -11.98
C GLU A 104 -21.37 17.37 -12.64
N LEU A 105 -20.74 16.20 -12.75
CA LEU A 105 -21.38 15.01 -13.31
C LEU A 105 -22.58 14.54 -12.48
N ARG A 106 -22.51 14.67 -11.16
CA ARG A 106 -23.61 14.34 -10.27
C ARG A 106 -24.78 15.29 -10.46
N GLN A 107 -24.52 16.60 -10.48
CA GLN A 107 -25.54 17.60 -10.72
C GLN A 107 -26.18 17.41 -12.10
N ALA A 108 -25.39 17.15 -13.14
CA ALA A 108 -25.89 16.85 -14.48
C ALA A 108 -26.79 15.62 -14.48
N LEU A 109 -26.50 14.59 -13.67
CA LEU A 109 -27.32 13.38 -13.55
C LEU A 109 -28.62 13.59 -12.77
N GLU A 110 -28.65 14.52 -11.81
CA GLU A 110 -29.86 14.88 -11.07
C GLU A 110 -30.86 15.67 -11.91
N GLN A 111 -30.38 16.44 -12.89
CA GLN A 111 -31.22 17.20 -13.83
C GLN A 111 -31.81 16.33 -14.95
N VAL A 112 -31.39 15.06 -15.09
CA VAL A 112 -31.93 14.16 -16.12
C VAL A 112 -33.33 13.69 -15.70
N PRO A 113 -34.38 13.89 -16.52
CA PRO A 113 -35.73 13.41 -16.23
C PRO A 113 -35.78 11.88 -16.11
N GLU A 114 -36.83 11.36 -15.46
CA GLU A 114 -36.96 9.92 -15.30
C GLU A 114 -36.97 9.20 -16.67
N PRO A 115 -36.13 8.17 -16.85
CA PRO A 115 -36.00 7.50 -18.13
C PRO A 115 -37.25 6.68 -18.44
N SER A 116 -37.83 6.94 -19.61
CA SER A 116 -39.07 6.32 -20.08
C SER A 116 -38.80 5.01 -20.82
N THR A 117 -37.72 4.95 -21.59
CA THR A 117 -37.34 3.78 -22.39
C THR A 117 -36.26 2.92 -21.73
N LYS A 118 -36.16 1.66 -22.17
CA LYS A 118 -35.14 0.71 -21.69
C LYS A 118 -33.72 1.20 -22.01
N GLU A 119 -33.54 1.84 -23.16
CA GLU A 119 -32.24 2.38 -23.61
C GLU A 119 -31.78 3.54 -22.72
N GLU A 120 -32.67 4.50 -22.43
CA GLU A 120 -32.41 5.61 -21.50
C GLU A 120 -32.04 5.10 -20.10
N LYS A 121 -32.73 4.07 -19.60
CA LYS A 121 -32.41 3.42 -18.31
C LYS A 121 -31.00 2.83 -18.31
N THR A 122 -30.58 2.18 -19.41
CA THR A 122 -29.24 1.62 -19.53
C THR A 122 -28.15 2.69 -19.62
N ALA A 123 -28.42 3.79 -20.35
CA ALA A 123 -27.49 4.91 -20.47
C ALA A 123 -27.28 5.62 -19.12
N LEU A 124 -28.35 5.86 -18.38
CA LEU A 124 -28.29 6.46 -17.04
C LEU A 124 -27.50 5.57 -16.06
N LYS A 125 -27.71 4.24 -16.11
CA LYS A 125 -26.94 3.29 -15.30
C LYS A 125 -25.45 3.31 -15.64
N LYS A 126 -25.10 3.44 -16.93
CA LYS A 126 -23.70 3.57 -17.37
C LYS A 126 -23.07 4.85 -16.82
N LYS A 127 -23.73 6.01 -16.94
CA LYS A 127 -23.22 7.27 -16.40
C LYS A 127 -23.05 7.24 -14.87
N ARG A 128 -24.02 6.67 -14.14
CA ARG A 128 -23.89 6.47 -12.67
C ARG A 128 -22.69 5.59 -12.31
N LYS A 129 -22.41 4.55 -13.11
CA LYS A 129 -21.23 3.70 -12.92
C LYS A 129 -19.94 4.49 -13.16
N GLN A 130 -19.88 5.30 -14.22
CA GLN A 130 -18.72 6.15 -14.52
C GLN A 130 -18.45 7.16 -13.39
N LEU A 131 -19.51 7.79 -12.85
CA LEU A 131 -19.38 8.69 -11.68
C LEU A 131 -18.77 7.96 -10.48
N LYS A 132 -19.28 6.77 -10.14
CA LYS A 132 -18.74 5.98 -9.03
C LYS A 132 -17.27 5.59 -9.26
N GLU A 133 -16.91 5.21 -10.48
CA GLU A 133 -15.53 4.86 -10.84
C GLU A 133 -14.60 6.07 -10.73
N LEU A 134 -15.07 7.27 -11.09
CA LEU A 134 -14.33 8.52 -10.95
C LEU A 134 -14.08 8.86 -9.47
N GLU A 135 -15.09 8.70 -8.61
CA GLU A 135 -14.95 8.88 -7.15
C GLU A 135 -13.95 7.87 -6.55
N GLU A 136 -14.03 6.59 -6.94
CA GLU A 136 -13.07 5.57 -6.49
C GLU A 136 -11.64 5.87 -6.95
N HIS A 137 -11.48 6.43 -8.16
CA HIS A 137 -10.17 6.86 -8.66
C HIS A 137 -9.64 8.07 -7.90
N ARG A 138 -10.51 9.04 -7.59
CA ARG A 138 -10.18 10.21 -6.76
C ARG A 138 -9.67 9.79 -5.38
N ASP A 139 -10.34 8.86 -4.72
CA ASP A 139 -9.94 8.39 -3.39
C ASP A 139 -8.60 7.65 -3.42
N LYS A 140 -8.39 6.80 -4.44
CA LYS A 140 -7.10 6.12 -4.63
C LYS A 140 -5.96 7.07 -4.97
N LEU A 141 -6.23 8.13 -5.73
CA LEU A 141 -5.22 9.12 -6.05
C LEU A 141 -4.78 9.85 -4.78
N GLN A 142 -5.74 10.27 -3.94
CA GLN A 142 -5.45 10.85 -2.63
C GLN A 142 -4.67 9.88 -1.74
N GLU A 143 -5.01 8.59 -1.75
CA GLU A 143 -4.25 7.56 -1.02
C GLU A 143 -2.78 7.49 -1.47
N TYR A 144 -2.50 7.55 -2.77
CA TYR A 144 -1.13 7.56 -3.27
C TYR A 144 -0.37 8.83 -2.93
N ASP A 145 -1.02 9.99 -3.02
CA ASP A 145 -0.42 11.27 -2.63
C ASP A 145 -0.02 11.25 -1.14
N ASN A 146 -0.92 10.78 -0.26
CA ASN A 146 -0.63 10.60 1.18
C ASN A 146 0.52 9.63 1.44
N ARG A 147 0.63 8.56 0.65
CA ARG A 147 1.75 7.59 0.77
C ARG A 147 3.07 8.21 0.35
N LEU A 148 3.09 9.03 -0.70
CA LEU A 148 4.27 9.75 -1.14
C LEU A 148 4.71 10.80 -0.11
N ASP A 149 3.75 11.52 0.48
CA ASP A 149 4.00 12.44 1.58
C ASP A 149 4.60 11.73 2.80
N THR A 150 4.04 10.58 3.20
CA THR A 150 4.59 9.75 4.29
C THR A 150 6.01 9.27 3.97
N LEU A 151 6.30 8.93 2.72
CA LEU A 151 7.62 8.46 2.29
C LEU A 151 8.68 9.58 2.36
N GLN A 152 8.33 10.84 2.09
CA GLN A 152 9.26 11.98 2.02
C GLN A 152 10.42 11.71 1.07
N ASP A 153 11.63 11.47 1.58
CA ASP A 153 12.84 11.07 0.80
C ASP A 153 13.14 9.56 0.88
N ARG A 154 12.40 8.81 1.70
CA ARG A 154 12.64 7.39 1.98
C ARG A 154 12.14 6.50 0.83
N ASN A 155 12.73 5.32 0.67
CA ASN A 155 12.31 4.35 -0.35
C ASN A 155 11.17 3.42 0.11
N SER A 156 10.97 3.27 1.41
CA SER A 156 9.94 2.41 1.99
C SER A 156 9.55 2.86 3.40
N TYR A 157 8.38 2.42 3.87
CA TYR A 157 7.98 2.50 5.29
C TYR A 157 7.10 1.30 5.67
N SER A 158 7.01 0.97 6.95
CA SER A 158 6.11 -0.09 7.45
C SER A 158 4.69 0.43 7.66
N LYS A 159 3.68 -0.31 7.22
CA LYS A 159 2.24 0.03 7.40
C LYS A 159 1.82 0.19 8.87
N THR A 160 2.53 -0.44 9.80
CA THR A 160 2.22 -0.39 11.24
C THR A 160 3.08 0.62 11.99
N ASP A 161 4.25 0.94 11.45
CA ASP A 161 5.22 1.86 12.03
C ASP A 161 5.79 2.69 10.89
N ASN A 162 5.17 3.84 10.65
CA ASN A 162 5.51 4.68 9.50
C ASN A 162 6.92 5.26 9.57
N ASP A 163 7.59 5.22 10.72
CA ASP A 163 8.97 5.68 10.89
C ASP A 163 9.99 4.61 10.50
N ALA A 164 9.59 3.34 10.53
CA ALA A 164 10.45 2.20 10.21
C ALA A 164 10.65 2.01 8.69
N THR A 165 11.90 2.05 8.23
CA THR A 165 12.29 1.72 6.85
C THR A 165 12.66 0.24 6.70
N PHE A 166 12.39 -0.35 5.53
CA PHE A 166 12.77 -1.73 5.27
C PHE A 166 14.29 -1.91 5.26
N MET A 167 14.76 -2.89 6.02
CA MET A 167 16.17 -3.32 6.06
C MET A 167 16.25 -4.74 5.54
N ARG A 168 16.93 -4.93 4.41
CA ARG A 168 17.08 -6.25 3.77
C ARG A 168 18.00 -7.14 4.60
N MET A 169 17.47 -8.26 5.06
CA MET A 169 18.21 -9.34 5.72
C MET A 169 18.58 -10.45 4.71
N LYS A 170 19.55 -11.29 5.06
CA LYS A 170 20.06 -12.37 4.19
C LYS A 170 18.96 -13.36 3.76
N GLU A 171 17.97 -13.60 4.62
CA GLU A 171 16.91 -14.60 4.42
C GLU A 171 15.55 -13.99 4.01
N ASP A 172 15.51 -12.68 3.72
CA ASP A 172 14.24 -12.05 3.35
C ASP A 172 13.77 -12.52 1.98
N ALA A 173 12.48 -12.86 1.89
CA ALA A 173 11.86 -13.25 0.62
C ALA A 173 11.55 -12.04 -0.29
N MET A 174 11.64 -10.82 0.23
CA MET A 174 11.54 -9.61 -0.59
C MET A 174 12.87 -9.37 -1.29
N ARG A 175 12.84 -9.35 -2.62
CA ARG A 175 13.98 -9.05 -3.49
C ARG A 175 13.94 -7.60 -3.95
#